data_AF-A0A651GB16-F1
#
_entry.id   AF-A0A651GB16-F1
#
_cell.length_a   1.000
_cell.length_b   1.000
_cell.length_c   1.000
_cell.angle_alpha   90.00
_cell.angle_beta   90.00
_cell.angle_gamma   90.00
#
_symmetry.space_group_name_H-M   'P 1'
#
loop_
_entity.id
_entity.type
_entity.pdbx_description
1 polymer ?
#
loop_
_entity_poly.entity_id
_entity_poly.type
_entity_poly.pdbx_seq_one_letter_code
_entity_poly.pdbx_strand_id
1 'polypeptide(L)'
;MNKSIITISITFLIAILIFSCSTESTTVYQLTTSSEPSEAGTVSQSAAEAEEGETITVTANANEHWVFDRWSGDYSGTDNPSSILMDADKSVTALFEKQDYPLTIETEGEGSVSQQVIQPKTTDYPHGTIVELTAIPDEGWELVEWQGDLAGTENPAQITVEGATSVTAVFEKAEYQIDISLDGEGTYSITPEQDAYFLGDEVEITVHPSEGWNFSYWDGDFDGTDNPMEFSVENNISATAILERKEFVISIETVGEGNVSETLVSGTETEDGYLFESLVELTAEPAEGWKFSSWSGDIDSSEEITEVQITSDVSVTAEFEIINPELQLWSGNTRYNWPYSGSAAMSISRVPVPSSFTLREFRLKALGGSFEIESISVTDRNNVTVGSFVGIENGTTIQPGSDINFSLVANRTAGRQSDLLYTFRVKGHDYSFTQQIIFTSN
;
A
#
# COMPACT_ATOMS: atom_id res chain seq x y z
N MET A 1 70.44 -130.06 -97.64
CA MET A 1 71.09 -131.14 -96.87
C MET A 1 71.81 -130.52 -95.68
N ASN A 2 71.53 -131.00 -94.45
CA ASN A 2 72.24 -130.79 -93.16
C ASN A 2 72.31 -129.36 -92.56
N LYS A 3 71.71 -129.14 -91.37
CA LYS A 3 72.26 -129.20 -89.98
C LYS A 3 73.18 -128.00 -89.67
N SER A 4 73.25 -127.35 -88.51
CA SER A 4 72.65 -127.47 -87.16
C SER A 4 73.10 -126.24 -86.33
N ILE A 5 72.19 -125.68 -85.52
CA ILE A 5 72.25 -125.33 -84.06
C ILE A 5 73.41 -124.47 -83.48
N ILE A 6 73.04 -123.48 -82.63
CA ILE A 6 73.49 -123.11 -81.24
C ILE A 6 73.54 -121.56 -81.09
N THR A 7 72.56 -120.83 -80.50
CA THR A 7 72.16 -120.51 -79.09
C THR A 7 72.80 -119.23 -78.48
N ILE A 8 71.98 -118.48 -77.70
CA ILE A 8 72.21 -117.40 -76.69
C ILE A 8 71.72 -115.99 -77.16
N SER A 9 70.49 -115.54 -76.82
CA SER A 9 69.96 -114.88 -75.59
C SER A 9 70.40 -113.42 -75.35
N ILE A 10 69.44 -112.48 -75.38
CA ILE A 10 69.26 -111.32 -74.46
C ILE A 10 67.91 -110.65 -74.76
N THR A 11 67.12 -110.44 -73.69
CA THR A 11 65.77 -109.86 -73.65
C THR A 11 65.87 -108.35 -73.36
N PHE A 12 65.02 -107.51 -73.98
CA PHE A 12 64.89 -106.09 -73.64
C PHE A 12 63.42 -105.77 -73.30
N LEU A 13 63.20 -105.28 -72.08
CA LEU A 13 61.93 -104.94 -71.45
C LEU A 13 61.77 -103.40 -71.55
N ILE A 14 60.72 -102.92 -72.21
CA ILE A 14 60.39 -101.48 -72.30
C ILE A 14 59.36 -101.17 -71.22
N ALA A 15 59.77 -100.35 -70.24
CA ALA A 15 58.93 -99.84 -69.16
C ALA A 15 58.13 -98.62 -69.63
N ILE A 16 56.80 -98.70 -69.49
CA ILE A 16 55.85 -97.60 -69.65
C ILE A 16 55.90 -96.75 -68.39
N LEU A 17 56.42 -95.52 -68.50
CA LEU A 17 56.36 -94.50 -67.45
C LEU A 17 54.92 -94.00 -67.34
N ILE A 18 54.22 -94.45 -66.31
CA ILE A 18 52.98 -93.86 -65.84
C ILE A 18 53.39 -92.67 -64.97
N PHE A 19 53.22 -91.44 -65.48
CA PHE A 19 53.30 -90.25 -64.64
C PHE A 19 52.11 -90.30 -63.67
N SER A 20 52.38 -90.78 -62.45
CA SER A 20 51.51 -90.61 -61.30
C SER A 20 51.51 -89.11 -60.97
N CYS A 21 50.47 -88.41 -61.40
CA CYS A 21 50.16 -87.08 -60.93
C CYS A 21 49.73 -87.21 -59.46
N SER A 22 50.66 -86.98 -58.52
CA SER A 22 50.30 -86.74 -57.13
C SER A 22 49.68 -85.35 -57.08
N THR A 23 48.36 -85.27 -57.00
CA THR A 23 47.71 -84.06 -56.50
C THR A 23 48.18 -83.86 -55.06
N GLU A 24 49.15 -82.96 -54.85
CA GLU A 24 49.44 -82.46 -53.51
C GLU A 24 48.16 -81.78 -53.01
N SER A 25 47.57 -82.33 -51.96
CA SER A 25 46.43 -81.70 -51.30
C SER A 25 47.00 -80.62 -50.41
N THR A 26 46.91 -79.36 -50.83
CA THR A 26 47.22 -78.22 -49.97
C THR A 26 46.11 -78.08 -48.93
N THR A 27 46.49 -77.95 -47.66
CA THR A 27 45.54 -77.65 -46.59
C THR A 27 45.10 -76.19 -46.73
N VAL A 28 43.80 -75.96 -46.81
CA VAL A 28 43.21 -74.61 -46.90
C VAL A 28 42.46 -74.34 -45.62
N TYR A 29 42.66 -73.14 -45.05
CA TYR A 29 41.99 -72.68 -43.83
C TYR A 29 41.08 -71.49 -44.10
N GLN A 30 39.94 -71.42 -43.40
CA GLN A 30 38.96 -70.35 -43.52
C GLN A 30 39.18 -69.23 -42.49
N LEU A 31 38.97 -67.99 -42.91
CA LEU A 31 38.90 -66.83 -42.03
C LEU A 31 37.47 -66.32 -41.95
N THR A 32 36.91 -66.29 -40.74
CA THR A 32 35.60 -65.69 -40.45
C THR A 32 35.78 -64.36 -39.74
N THR A 33 35.22 -63.29 -40.29
CA THR A 33 35.31 -61.94 -39.71
C THR A 33 33.97 -61.45 -39.19
N SER A 34 33.98 -60.74 -38.06
CA SER A 34 32.82 -59.99 -37.56
C SER A 34 33.22 -58.59 -37.06
N SER A 35 32.24 -57.73 -36.84
CA SER A 35 32.39 -56.44 -36.16
C SER A 35 31.53 -56.42 -34.90
N GLU A 36 32.02 -55.80 -33.84
CA GLU A 36 31.28 -55.60 -32.60
C GLU A 36 31.49 -54.16 -32.10
N PRO A 37 30.42 -53.37 -31.91
CA PRO A 37 29.03 -53.66 -32.30
C PRO A 37 28.85 -53.81 -33.82
N SER A 38 27.81 -54.52 -34.25
CA SER A 38 27.57 -54.81 -35.68
C SER A 38 27.31 -53.56 -36.53
N GLU A 39 26.74 -52.53 -35.92
CA GLU A 39 26.45 -51.22 -36.51
C GLU A 39 27.67 -50.29 -36.56
N ALA A 40 28.75 -50.63 -35.86
CA ALA A 40 29.90 -49.75 -35.67
C ALA A 40 30.86 -49.73 -36.87
N GLY A 41 30.82 -50.76 -37.71
CA GLY A 41 31.69 -50.85 -38.86
C GLY A 41 31.61 -52.20 -39.56
N THR A 42 32.48 -52.37 -40.55
CA THR A 42 32.59 -53.59 -41.34
C THR A 42 34.04 -54.07 -41.43
N VAL A 43 34.24 -55.36 -41.63
CA VAL A 43 35.54 -55.94 -41.92
C VAL A 43 35.64 -56.29 -43.39
N SER A 44 36.67 -55.78 -44.07
CA SER A 44 37.06 -56.20 -45.41
C SER A 44 38.25 -57.15 -45.31
N GLN A 45 38.18 -58.29 -46.01
CA GLN A 45 39.26 -59.27 -46.06
C GLN A 45 39.73 -59.50 -47.50
N SER A 46 41.03 -59.71 -47.70
CA SER A 46 41.60 -59.92 -49.03
C SER A 46 41.18 -61.25 -49.66
N ALA A 47 40.89 -62.26 -48.83
CA ALA A 47 40.36 -63.56 -49.22
C ALA A 47 39.54 -64.16 -48.05
N ALA A 48 38.65 -65.12 -48.33
CA ALA A 48 37.90 -65.85 -47.30
C ALA A 48 38.61 -67.12 -46.80
N GLU A 49 39.58 -67.60 -47.56
CA GLU A 49 40.39 -68.78 -47.28
C GLU A 49 41.77 -68.61 -47.91
N ALA A 50 42.77 -69.27 -47.36
CA ALA A 50 44.14 -69.28 -47.89
C ALA A 50 44.83 -70.61 -47.58
N GLU A 51 45.90 -70.93 -48.33
CA GLU A 51 46.70 -72.13 -48.06
C GLU A 51 47.47 -71.99 -46.74
N GLU A 52 47.78 -73.12 -46.09
CA GLU A 52 48.59 -73.14 -44.87
C GLU A 52 49.91 -72.36 -45.03
N GLY A 53 50.12 -71.38 -44.16
CA GLY A 53 51.30 -70.51 -44.16
C GLY A 53 51.17 -69.23 -45.00
N GLU A 54 50.08 -69.04 -45.74
CA GLU A 54 49.75 -67.76 -46.39
C GLU A 54 49.13 -66.77 -45.39
N THR A 55 49.06 -65.49 -45.78
CA THR A 55 48.48 -64.44 -44.94
C THR A 55 47.26 -63.80 -45.60
N ILE A 56 46.17 -63.63 -44.86
CA ILE A 56 44.99 -62.84 -45.27
C ILE A 56 45.09 -61.44 -44.65
N THR A 57 44.94 -60.40 -45.47
CA THR A 57 44.88 -59.03 -44.96
C THR A 57 43.45 -58.68 -44.57
N VAL A 58 43.26 -58.16 -43.36
CA VAL A 58 42.00 -57.65 -42.83
C VAL A 58 42.09 -56.15 -42.60
N THR A 59 41.03 -55.44 -42.97
CA THR A 59 40.87 -54.00 -42.79
C THR A 59 39.54 -53.74 -42.08
N ALA A 60 39.58 -53.08 -40.93
CA ALA A 60 38.39 -52.59 -40.25
C ALA A 60 38.01 -51.21 -40.80
N ASN A 61 36.78 -51.06 -41.28
CA ASN A 61 36.23 -49.80 -41.75
C ASN A 61 35.15 -49.35 -40.77
N ALA A 62 35.45 -48.33 -39.98
CA ALA A 62 34.48 -47.76 -39.04
C ALA A 62 33.39 -46.98 -39.79
N ASN A 63 32.16 -47.06 -39.28
CA ASN A 63 31.05 -46.21 -39.71
C ASN A 63 31.18 -44.80 -39.08
N GLU A 64 30.34 -43.86 -39.51
CA GLU A 64 30.34 -42.50 -38.96
C GLU A 64 30.15 -42.50 -37.44
N HIS A 65 30.93 -41.68 -36.72
CA HIS A 65 30.99 -41.60 -35.26
C HIS A 65 31.51 -42.85 -34.52
N TRP A 66 32.20 -43.75 -35.22
CA TRP A 66 32.91 -44.89 -34.63
C TRP A 66 34.39 -44.86 -35.00
N VAL A 67 35.22 -45.46 -34.15
CA VAL A 67 36.66 -45.65 -34.35
C VAL A 67 37.01 -47.12 -34.15
N PHE A 68 37.95 -47.62 -34.94
CA PHE A 68 38.50 -48.96 -34.71
C PHE A 68 39.39 -48.94 -33.46
N ASP A 69 39.08 -49.80 -32.49
CA ASP A 69 39.89 -49.99 -31.27
C ASP A 69 40.96 -51.07 -31.54
N ARG A 70 40.52 -52.31 -31.76
CA ARG A 70 41.42 -53.46 -31.95
C ARG A 70 40.75 -54.67 -32.57
N TRP A 71 41.58 -55.61 -32.98
CA TRP A 71 41.15 -56.97 -33.31
C TRP A 71 41.10 -57.86 -32.06
N SER A 72 40.17 -58.81 -32.04
CA SER A 72 40.04 -59.87 -31.03
C SER A 72 39.67 -61.22 -31.66
N GLY A 73 39.67 -62.29 -30.86
CA GLY A 73 39.46 -63.67 -31.33
C GLY A 73 40.79 -64.40 -31.51
N ASP A 74 40.94 -65.10 -32.62
CA ASP A 74 42.15 -65.86 -32.96
C ASP A 74 43.33 -64.99 -33.41
N TYR A 75 43.10 -63.67 -33.53
CA TYR A 75 44.11 -62.64 -33.68
C TYR A 75 43.80 -61.46 -32.76
N SER A 76 44.84 -60.90 -32.14
CA SER A 76 44.75 -59.70 -31.31
C SER A 76 45.80 -58.70 -31.74
N GLY A 77 45.40 -57.46 -31.99
CA GLY A 77 46.30 -56.40 -32.40
C GLY A 77 45.57 -55.10 -32.68
N THR A 78 46.30 -54.00 -32.69
CA THR A 78 45.77 -52.64 -32.95
C THR A 78 46.09 -52.14 -34.36
N ASP A 79 46.87 -52.91 -35.13
CA ASP A 79 47.21 -52.54 -36.49
C ASP A 79 45.97 -52.67 -37.40
N ASN A 80 45.71 -51.64 -38.20
CA ASN A 80 44.63 -51.64 -39.18
C ASN A 80 45.08 -50.87 -40.44
N PRO A 81 45.26 -51.54 -41.60
CA PRO A 81 45.04 -52.97 -41.84
C PRO A 81 46.05 -53.89 -41.15
N SER A 82 45.70 -55.16 -40.95
CA SER A 82 46.58 -56.20 -40.39
C SER A 82 46.62 -57.45 -41.27
N SER A 83 47.69 -58.25 -41.16
CA SER A 83 47.89 -59.50 -41.90
C SER A 83 47.86 -60.71 -40.96
N ILE A 84 46.93 -61.61 -41.20
CA ILE A 84 46.67 -62.82 -40.40
C ILE A 84 47.32 -64.02 -41.08
N LEU A 85 48.27 -64.68 -40.40
CA LEU A 85 48.85 -65.94 -40.86
C LEU A 85 47.82 -67.08 -40.71
N MET A 86 47.57 -67.85 -41.76
CA MET A 86 46.62 -68.95 -41.78
C MET A 86 47.32 -70.29 -41.48
N ASP A 87 47.26 -70.73 -40.23
CA ASP A 87 47.76 -72.03 -39.74
C ASP A 87 46.64 -72.93 -39.16
N ALA A 88 45.42 -72.41 -39.11
CA ALA A 88 44.18 -73.07 -38.74
C ALA A 88 43.00 -72.24 -39.25
N ASP A 89 41.78 -72.77 -39.19
CA ASP A 89 40.57 -71.96 -39.32
C ASP A 89 40.57 -70.92 -38.19
N LYS A 90 40.33 -69.64 -38.54
CA LYS A 90 40.39 -68.52 -37.58
C LYS A 90 39.11 -67.69 -37.63
N SER A 91 38.74 -67.17 -36.47
CA SER A 91 37.71 -66.15 -36.32
C SER A 91 38.31 -64.90 -35.70
N VAL A 92 38.14 -63.77 -36.37
CA VAL A 92 38.62 -62.47 -35.90
C VAL A 92 37.47 -61.46 -35.86
N THR A 93 37.44 -60.66 -34.81
CA THR A 93 36.40 -59.64 -34.61
C THR A 93 37.07 -58.26 -34.51
N ALA A 94 36.66 -57.34 -35.37
CA ALA A 94 36.99 -55.92 -35.22
C ALA A 94 36.12 -55.32 -34.12
N LEU A 95 36.76 -54.84 -33.06
CA LEU A 95 36.10 -54.10 -32.00
C LEU A 95 36.17 -52.61 -32.34
N PHE A 96 35.03 -51.95 -32.24
CA PHE A 96 34.90 -50.52 -32.46
C PHE A 96 34.38 -49.84 -31.20
N GLU A 97 34.83 -48.61 -31.00
CA GLU A 97 34.37 -47.73 -29.93
C GLU A 97 33.73 -46.50 -30.55
N LYS A 98 32.79 -45.88 -29.83
CA LYS A 98 32.21 -44.62 -30.27
C LYS A 98 33.30 -43.56 -30.31
N GLN A 99 33.24 -42.68 -31.29
CA GLN A 99 34.10 -41.52 -31.34
C GLN A 99 33.76 -40.57 -30.19
N ASP A 100 34.81 -40.09 -29.55
CA ASP A 100 34.77 -39.14 -28.46
C ASP A 100 34.73 -37.69 -28.98
N TYR A 101 33.90 -36.86 -28.37
CA TYR A 101 33.77 -35.44 -28.66
C TYR A 101 33.90 -34.57 -27.40
N PRO A 102 34.50 -33.37 -27.51
CA PRO A 102 34.60 -32.44 -26.40
C PRO A 102 33.27 -31.71 -26.13
N LEU A 103 32.96 -31.49 -24.85
CA LEU A 103 31.93 -30.56 -24.39
C LEU A 103 32.62 -29.44 -23.59
N THR A 104 32.59 -28.23 -24.13
CA THR A 104 33.12 -27.03 -23.48
C THR A 104 31.98 -26.29 -22.78
N ILE A 105 32.18 -25.93 -21.51
CA ILE A 105 31.23 -25.15 -20.72
C ILE A 105 31.91 -23.85 -20.31
N GLU A 106 31.27 -22.73 -20.63
CA GLU A 106 31.70 -21.40 -20.25
C GLU A 106 30.62 -20.73 -19.37
N THR A 107 31.02 -19.73 -18.60
CA THR A 107 30.11 -18.94 -17.75
C THR A 107 30.38 -17.46 -18.00
N GLU A 108 29.31 -16.70 -18.26
CA GLU A 108 29.31 -15.24 -18.25
C GLU A 108 28.56 -14.77 -17.00
N GLY A 109 29.12 -13.79 -16.27
CA GLY A 109 28.62 -13.43 -14.94
C GLY A 109 29.19 -14.31 -13.82
N GLU A 110 28.58 -14.25 -12.64
CA GLU A 110 29.02 -15.01 -11.46
C GLU A 110 28.09 -16.19 -11.18
N GLY A 111 28.69 -17.37 -11.10
CA GLY A 111 28.00 -18.64 -10.94
C GLY A 111 28.86 -19.80 -11.41
N SER A 112 28.29 -20.99 -11.36
CA SER A 112 28.96 -22.22 -11.80
C SER A 112 28.00 -23.15 -12.52
N VAL A 113 28.54 -24.11 -13.28
CA VAL A 113 27.75 -25.16 -13.92
C VAL A 113 28.19 -26.51 -13.37
N SER A 114 27.26 -27.24 -12.76
CA SER A 114 27.44 -28.63 -12.38
C SER A 114 27.04 -29.53 -13.54
N GLN A 115 27.82 -30.60 -13.75
CA GLN A 115 27.60 -31.55 -14.82
C GLN A 115 27.32 -32.95 -14.26
N GLN A 116 26.22 -33.57 -14.73
CA GLN A 116 25.90 -34.96 -14.46
C GLN A 116 25.79 -35.76 -15.77
N VAL A 117 26.70 -36.72 -15.97
CA VAL A 117 26.65 -37.63 -17.11
C VAL A 117 25.69 -38.77 -16.79
N ILE A 118 24.69 -38.99 -17.64
CA ILE A 118 23.66 -40.02 -17.40
C ILE A 118 24.20 -41.44 -17.72
N GLN A 119 25.40 -41.57 -18.29
CA GLN A 119 26.15 -42.83 -18.56
C GLN A 119 27.66 -42.64 -18.22
N PRO A 120 28.51 -43.70 -18.06
CA PRO A 120 29.78 -43.56 -17.32
C PRO A 120 30.80 -42.65 -18.01
N LYS A 121 31.55 -41.93 -17.17
CA LYS A 121 32.34 -40.71 -17.47
C LYS A 121 33.75 -41.02 -17.98
N THR A 122 34.10 -40.46 -19.14
CA THR A 122 35.48 -40.25 -19.66
C THR A 122 35.76 -38.75 -19.77
N THR A 123 37.01 -38.35 -20.05
CA THR A 123 37.39 -36.93 -20.26
C THR A 123 36.76 -36.32 -21.49
N ASP A 124 36.43 -37.17 -22.47
CA ASP A 124 35.67 -36.86 -23.67
C ASP A 124 34.36 -37.65 -23.67
N TYR A 125 33.35 -37.18 -24.40
CA TYR A 125 32.02 -37.79 -24.41
C TYR A 125 31.84 -38.67 -25.65
N PRO A 126 31.58 -39.97 -25.48
CA PRO A 126 31.21 -40.82 -26.60
C PRO A 126 30.01 -40.23 -27.35
N HIS A 127 30.02 -40.31 -28.68
CA HIS A 127 28.92 -39.82 -29.52
C HIS A 127 27.53 -40.26 -29.02
N GLY A 128 26.60 -39.31 -28.92
CA GLY A 128 25.23 -39.51 -28.44
C GLY A 128 25.11 -39.60 -26.92
N THR A 129 26.13 -39.21 -26.15
CA THR A 129 26.02 -39.12 -24.69
C THR A 129 25.07 -37.98 -24.30
N ILE A 130 24.15 -38.25 -23.38
CA ILE A 130 23.27 -37.24 -22.79
C ILE A 130 23.89 -36.73 -21.49
N VAL A 131 24.05 -35.42 -21.41
CA VAL A 131 24.60 -34.69 -20.27
C VAL A 131 23.53 -33.78 -19.70
N GLU A 132 23.33 -33.82 -18.38
CA GLU A 132 22.53 -32.84 -17.65
C GLU A 132 23.45 -31.75 -17.09
N LEU A 133 23.12 -30.50 -17.43
CA LEU A 133 23.79 -29.29 -16.98
C LEU A 133 22.87 -28.58 -15.98
N THR A 134 23.40 -28.27 -14.81
CA THR A 134 22.71 -27.47 -13.79
C THR A 134 23.50 -26.21 -13.54
N ALA A 135 22.95 -25.06 -13.93
CA ALA A 135 23.49 -23.77 -13.56
C ALA A 135 23.20 -23.48 -12.08
N ILE A 136 24.22 -23.04 -11.36
CA ILE A 136 24.18 -22.70 -9.94
C ILE A 136 24.67 -21.25 -9.85
N PRO A 137 23.74 -20.27 -9.84
CA PRO A 137 24.10 -18.87 -9.66
C PRO A 137 24.78 -18.64 -8.31
N ASP A 138 25.71 -17.68 -8.27
CA ASP A 138 26.26 -17.19 -7.00
C ASP A 138 25.24 -16.30 -6.27
N GLU A 139 25.51 -15.97 -5.01
CA GLU A 139 24.62 -15.16 -4.18
C GLU A 139 24.35 -13.79 -4.82
N GLY A 140 23.07 -13.43 -5.02
CA GLY A 140 22.66 -12.19 -5.69
C GLY A 140 22.68 -12.25 -7.23
N TRP A 141 22.89 -13.44 -7.83
CA TRP A 141 22.84 -13.66 -9.28
C TRP A 141 21.74 -14.66 -9.65
N GLU A 142 21.29 -14.61 -10.90
CA GLU A 142 20.33 -15.56 -11.47
C GLU A 142 20.75 -16.01 -12.86
N LEU A 143 20.34 -17.22 -13.26
CA LEU A 143 20.53 -17.69 -14.63
C LEU A 143 19.52 -16.98 -15.53
N VAL A 144 20.02 -16.23 -16.50
CA VAL A 144 19.20 -15.60 -17.54
C VAL A 144 18.93 -16.59 -18.67
N GLU A 145 19.99 -17.18 -19.22
CA GLU A 145 19.86 -18.14 -20.31
C GLU A 145 21.10 -19.02 -20.51
N TRP A 146 20.92 -20.10 -21.25
CA TRP A 146 21.98 -20.84 -21.92
C TRP A 146 22.16 -20.32 -23.35
N GLN A 147 23.40 -20.29 -23.82
CA GLN A 147 23.77 -19.95 -25.20
C GLN A 147 24.69 -21.01 -25.82
N GLY A 148 24.82 -20.98 -27.15
CA GLY A 148 25.62 -21.92 -27.93
C GLY A 148 24.79 -23.10 -28.42
N ASP A 149 25.27 -24.31 -28.19
CA ASP A 149 24.60 -25.55 -28.60
C ASP A 149 23.45 -25.96 -27.66
N LEU A 150 23.33 -25.30 -26.51
CA LEU A 150 22.16 -25.32 -25.62
C LEU A 150 21.57 -23.91 -25.56
N ALA A 151 20.23 -23.79 -25.63
CA ALA A 151 19.56 -22.49 -25.64
C ALA A 151 18.32 -22.47 -24.73
N GLY A 152 17.99 -21.28 -24.23
CA GLY A 152 16.80 -21.04 -23.40
C GLY A 152 17.12 -21.00 -21.91
N THR A 153 16.08 -21.00 -21.08
CA THR A 153 16.20 -20.68 -19.65
C THR A 153 15.94 -21.88 -18.74
N GLU A 154 15.83 -23.08 -19.31
CA GLU A 154 15.56 -24.30 -18.55
C GLU A 154 16.75 -24.64 -17.66
N ASN A 155 16.52 -24.92 -16.38
CA ASN A 155 17.57 -25.30 -15.44
C ASN A 155 17.01 -26.26 -14.38
N PRO A 156 17.48 -27.51 -14.28
CA PRO A 156 18.55 -28.13 -15.09
C PRO A 156 18.12 -28.39 -16.54
N ALA A 157 19.09 -28.41 -17.46
CA ALA A 157 18.88 -28.65 -18.89
C ALA A 157 19.69 -29.85 -19.38
N GLN A 158 19.20 -30.55 -20.41
CA GLN A 158 19.87 -31.71 -21.00
C GLN A 158 20.35 -31.42 -22.41
N ILE A 159 21.55 -31.88 -22.74
CA ILE A 159 22.13 -31.79 -24.09
C ILE A 159 22.72 -33.14 -24.52
N THR A 160 22.56 -33.47 -25.81
CA THR A 160 23.15 -34.66 -26.43
C THR A 160 24.42 -34.27 -27.19
N VAL A 161 25.54 -34.92 -26.89
CA VAL A 161 26.82 -34.66 -27.57
C VAL A 161 26.90 -35.44 -28.88
N GLU A 162 26.50 -34.80 -29.98
CA GLU A 162 26.57 -35.36 -31.35
C GLU A 162 27.88 -34.99 -32.09
N GLY A 163 28.65 -34.05 -31.53
CA GLY A 163 29.89 -33.53 -32.10
C GLY A 163 30.63 -32.69 -31.06
N ALA A 164 31.62 -31.89 -31.49
CA ALA A 164 32.19 -30.89 -30.60
C ALA A 164 31.11 -29.89 -30.19
N THR A 165 30.86 -29.77 -28.88
CA THR A 165 29.73 -29.01 -28.32
C THR A 165 30.25 -27.90 -27.40
N SER A 166 29.67 -26.71 -27.48
CA SER A 166 29.98 -25.57 -26.63
C SER A 166 28.71 -24.94 -26.06
N VAL A 167 28.68 -24.77 -24.74
CA VAL A 167 27.55 -24.19 -24.01
C VAL A 167 28.05 -23.08 -23.08
N THR A 168 27.35 -21.95 -23.07
CA THR A 168 27.62 -20.85 -22.14
C THR A 168 26.42 -20.63 -21.23
N ALA A 169 26.62 -20.65 -19.91
CA ALA A 169 25.62 -20.19 -18.95
C ALA A 169 25.79 -18.69 -18.72
N VAL A 170 24.73 -17.91 -18.94
CA VAL A 170 24.73 -16.46 -18.74
C VAL A 170 23.99 -16.15 -17.44
N PHE A 171 24.74 -15.61 -16.48
CA PHE A 171 24.22 -15.12 -15.21
C PHE A 171 24.21 -13.59 -15.19
N GLU A 172 23.15 -13.01 -14.65
CA GLU A 172 23.06 -11.58 -14.36
C GLU A 172 22.72 -11.36 -12.89
N LYS A 173 22.95 -10.15 -12.38
CA LYS A 173 22.58 -9.82 -11.01
C LYS A 173 21.06 -9.81 -10.87
N ALA A 174 20.56 -10.43 -9.82
CA ALA A 174 19.14 -10.38 -9.48
C ALA A 174 18.76 -8.97 -9.01
N GLU A 175 17.76 -8.39 -9.67
CA GLU A 175 17.19 -7.09 -9.29
C GLU A 175 16.09 -7.27 -8.24
N TYR A 176 16.08 -6.39 -7.23
CA TYR A 176 15.08 -6.38 -6.17
C TYR A 176 14.21 -5.12 -6.24
N GLN A 177 12.92 -5.30 -6.02
CA GLN A 177 11.93 -4.22 -6.00
C GLN A 177 11.74 -3.66 -4.59
N ILE A 178 11.65 -2.33 -4.48
CA ILE A 178 11.34 -1.62 -3.24
C ILE A 178 10.05 -0.82 -3.48
N ASP A 179 8.94 -1.35 -2.98
CA ASP A 179 7.61 -0.77 -3.13
C ASP A 179 7.18 -0.07 -1.83
N ILE A 180 7.21 1.26 -1.83
CA ILE A 180 6.79 2.08 -0.68
C ILE A 180 5.48 2.78 -0.98
N SER A 181 4.53 2.64 -0.04
CA SER A 181 3.27 3.36 -0.05
C SER A 181 3.09 4.20 1.23
N LEU A 182 2.19 5.19 1.17
CA LEU A 182 1.86 6.06 2.29
C LEU A 182 0.38 5.89 2.63
N ASP A 183 0.06 5.66 3.91
CA ASP A 183 -1.30 5.81 4.44
C ASP A 183 -1.39 7.13 5.19
N GLY A 184 -1.98 8.14 4.52
CA GLY A 184 -2.01 9.53 4.96
C GLY A 184 -1.34 10.46 3.96
N GLU A 185 -1.18 11.73 4.33
CA GLU A 185 -0.65 12.74 3.41
C GLU A 185 0.81 13.09 3.68
N GLY A 186 1.62 12.93 2.65
CA GLY A 186 3.04 13.24 2.68
C GLY A 186 3.71 12.83 1.37
N THR A 187 5.04 12.81 1.42
CA THR A 187 5.89 12.27 0.36
C THR A 187 6.98 11.41 0.99
N TYR A 188 7.71 10.65 0.18
CA TYR A 188 8.93 9.99 0.63
C TYR A 188 10.04 10.18 -0.40
N SER A 189 11.27 9.97 0.03
CA SER A 189 12.46 9.95 -0.82
C SER A 189 13.31 8.74 -0.48
N ILE A 190 13.86 8.09 -1.50
CA ILE A 190 14.78 6.95 -1.38
C ILE A 190 16.18 7.44 -1.74
N THR A 191 17.18 7.11 -0.92
CA THR A 191 18.59 7.47 -1.15
C THR A 191 19.50 6.25 -0.99
N PRO A 192 20.37 5.95 -1.96
CA PRO A 192 20.44 6.56 -3.29
C PRO A 192 19.24 6.15 -4.15
N GLU A 193 18.73 7.06 -4.97
CA GLU A 193 17.75 6.74 -6.02
C GLU A 193 18.48 5.98 -7.15
N GLN A 194 18.02 4.77 -7.45
CA GLN A 194 18.58 3.89 -8.48
C GLN A 194 17.49 3.32 -9.39
N ASP A 195 17.86 2.97 -10.63
CA ASP A 195 16.95 2.31 -11.58
C ASP A 195 16.69 0.83 -11.18
N ALA A 196 17.66 0.21 -10.51
CA ALA A 196 17.58 -1.16 -9.99
C ALA A 196 18.41 -1.27 -8.70
N TYR A 197 17.95 -2.10 -7.76
CA TYR A 197 18.66 -2.40 -6.51
C TYR A 197 19.09 -3.86 -6.49
N PHE A 198 20.27 -4.11 -5.94
CA PHE A 198 20.89 -5.43 -5.88
C PHE A 198 21.13 -5.86 -4.43
N LEU A 199 21.41 -7.15 -4.24
CA LEU A 199 21.72 -7.70 -2.92
C LEU A 199 22.88 -6.94 -2.26
N GLY A 200 22.67 -6.50 -1.02
CA GLY A 200 23.66 -5.80 -0.20
C GLY A 200 23.75 -4.29 -0.48
N ASP A 201 22.90 -3.72 -1.34
CA ASP A 201 22.79 -2.27 -1.47
C ASP A 201 22.23 -1.69 -0.17
N GLU A 202 22.91 -0.67 0.37
CA GLU A 202 22.47 0.08 1.56
C GLU A 202 21.58 1.24 1.11
N VAL A 203 20.36 1.30 1.63
CA VAL A 203 19.31 2.24 1.21
C VAL A 203 18.69 2.93 2.42
N GLU A 204 18.38 4.21 2.26
CA GLU A 204 17.67 5.03 3.22
C GLU A 204 16.32 5.50 2.64
N ILE A 205 15.23 5.31 3.37
CA ILE A 205 13.93 5.89 3.05
C ILE A 205 13.59 6.96 4.08
N THR A 206 13.39 8.19 3.62
CA THR A 206 12.89 9.29 4.46
C THR A 206 11.45 9.62 4.10
N VAL A 207 10.56 9.62 5.08
CA VAL A 207 9.17 10.08 4.94
C VAL A 207 9.10 11.55 5.32
N HIS A 208 8.46 12.36 4.48
CA HIS A 208 8.21 13.78 4.68
C HIS A 208 6.69 14.01 4.83
N PRO A 209 6.14 13.97 6.05
CA PRO A 209 4.73 14.27 6.29
C PRO A 209 4.33 15.64 5.77
N SER A 210 3.12 15.75 5.22
CA SER A 210 2.53 17.04 4.89
C SER A 210 2.23 17.87 6.14
N GLU A 211 1.94 19.16 5.97
CA GLU A 211 1.42 19.99 7.05
C GLU A 211 0.17 19.35 7.67
N GLY A 212 0.06 19.37 9.00
CA GLY A 212 -1.05 18.71 9.69
C GLY A 212 -0.91 17.20 9.90
N TRP A 213 0.18 16.57 9.45
CA TRP A 213 0.44 15.13 9.64
C TRP A 213 1.75 14.87 10.38
N ASN A 214 1.83 13.74 11.07
CA ASN A 214 3.04 13.19 11.66
C ASN A 214 3.29 11.79 11.09
N PHE A 215 4.55 11.42 10.90
CA PHE A 215 4.90 10.01 10.70
C PHE A 215 4.70 9.26 12.03
N SER A 216 4.00 8.13 11.98
CA SER A 216 3.72 7.29 13.15
C SER A 216 4.66 6.09 13.18
N TYR A 217 4.51 5.15 12.24
CA TYR A 217 5.31 3.93 12.16
C TYR A 217 5.30 3.30 10.75
N TRP A 218 6.15 2.30 10.55
CA TRP A 218 6.15 1.45 9.36
C TRP A 218 5.34 0.17 9.56
N ASP A 219 4.60 -0.23 8.52
CA ASP A 219 3.91 -1.52 8.44
C ASP A 219 4.37 -2.31 7.20
N GLY A 220 4.30 -3.65 7.26
CA GLY A 220 4.78 -4.54 6.20
C GLY A 220 6.16 -5.13 6.49
N ASP A 221 7.09 -5.02 5.53
CA ASP A 221 8.45 -5.56 5.66
C ASP A 221 9.35 -4.74 6.60
N PHE A 222 8.93 -3.53 6.96
CA PHE A 222 9.53 -2.71 8.02
C PHE A 222 8.59 -2.60 9.21
N ASP A 223 9.16 -2.43 10.40
CA ASP A 223 8.43 -2.12 11.63
C ASP A 223 9.07 -0.94 12.38
N GLY A 224 8.36 -0.45 13.40
CA GLY A 224 8.87 0.60 14.28
C GLY A 224 8.70 2.03 13.74
N THR A 225 9.36 2.97 14.41
CA THR A 225 9.10 4.41 14.28
C THR A 225 10.29 5.19 13.72
N ASP A 226 11.26 4.50 13.12
CA ASP A 226 12.46 5.14 12.60
C ASP A 226 12.15 5.87 11.28
N ASN A 227 12.54 7.16 11.25
CA ASN A 227 12.44 8.00 10.06
C ASN A 227 13.60 9.03 10.11
N PRO A 228 14.65 8.90 9.30
CA PRO A 228 14.77 7.96 8.17
C PRO A 228 14.87 6.47 8.59
N MET A 229 14.46 5.59 7.68
CA MET A 229 14.61 4.14 7.77
C MET A 229 15.81 3.69 6.93
N GLU A 230 16.82 3.10 7.56
CA GLU A 230 18.03 2.58 6.91
C GLU A 230 18.00 1.03 6.87
N PHE A 231 18.33 0.43 5.73
CA PHE A 231 18.38 -1.03 5.58
C PHE A 231 19.31 -1.47 4.44
N SER A 232 19.73 -2.73 4.47
CA SER A 232 20.41 -3.41 3.35
C SER A 232 19.40 -4.25 2.57
N VAL A 233 19.44 -4.18 1.24
CA VAL A 233 18.57 -4.97 0.36
C VAL A 233 18.95 -6.45 0.45
N GLU A 234 18.03 -7.29 0.94
CA GLU A 234 18.17 -8.76 1.00
C GLU A 234 17.14 -9.50 0.13
N ASN A 235 16.00 -8.86 -0.15
CA ASN A 235 14.89 -9.38 -0.93
C ASN A 235 14.04 -8.22 -1.48
N ASN A 236 12.97 -8.55 -2.21
CA ASN A 236 11.94 -7.57 -2.56
C ASN A 236 11.28 -7.05 -1.29
N ILE A 237 11.09 -5.74 -1.20
CA ILE A 237 10.57 -5.04 -0.03
C ILE A 237 9.24 -4.39 -0.38
N SER A 238 8.24 -4.59 0.47
CA SER A 238 6.97 -3.88 0.42
C SER A 238 6.63 -3.34 1.80
N ALA A 239 6.56 -2.01 1.93
CA ALA A 239 6.26 -1.35 3.19
C ALA A 239 5.32 -0.15 3.01
N THR A 240 4.56 0.12 4.07
CA THR A 240 3.66 1.27 4.15
C THR A 240 4.09 2.17 5.30
N ALA A 241 4.34 3.44 5.02
CA ALA A 241 4.50 4.43 6.09
C ALA A 241 3.12 4.89 6.54
N ILE A 242 2.83 4.72 7.83
CA ILE A 242 1.60 5.18 8.44
C ILE A 242 1.79 6.60 8.96
N LEU A 243 0.98 7.53 8.44
CA LEU A 243 0.94 8.91 8.89
C LEU A 243 -0.37 9.18 9.62
N GLU A 244 -0.29 9.92 10.72
CA GLU A 244 -1.43 10.30 11.54
C GLU A 244 -1.64 11.80 11.48
N ARG A 245 -2.90 12.23 11.35
CA ARG A 245 -3.24 13.66 11.43
C ARG A 245 -2.96 14.18 12.83
N LYS A 246 -2.39 15.36 12.90
CA LYS A 246 -2.17 16.09 14.15
C LYS A 246 -3.51 16.41 14.80
N GLU A 247 -3.50 16.36 16.12
CA GLU A 247 -4.62 16.65 16.99
C GLU A 247 -4.28 17.88 17.84
N PHE A 248 -5.27 18.73 18.05
CA PHE A 248 -5.14 20.00 18.75
C PHE A 248 -6.35 20.26 19.65
N VAL A 249 -6.16 21.09 20.67
CA VAL A 249 -7.21 21.41 21.65
C VAL A 249 -7.71 22.84 21.51
N ILE A 250 -8.97 23.07 21.87
CA ILE A 250 -9.52 24.40 22.10
C ILE A 250 -9.63 24.61 23.62
N SER A 251 -8.98 25.65 24.13
CA SER A 251 -9.03 26.08 25.52
C SER A 251 -9.84 27.37 25.62
N ILE A 252 -10.98 27.32 26.29
CA ILE A 252 -11.91 28.44 26.42
C ILE A 252 -11.90 28.98 27.85
N GLU A 253 -11.59 30.26 27.99
CA GLU A 253 -11.76 31.02 29.23
C GLU A 253 -12.98 31.95 29.12
N THR A 254 -13.67 32.19 30.23
CA THR A 254 -14.79 33.15 30.28
C THR A 254 -14.51 34.25 31.29
N VAL A 255 -14.74 35.50 30.89
CA VAL A 255 -14.66 36.68 31.75
C VAL A 255 -16.06 37.28 31.86
N GLY A 256 -16.59 37.37 33.08
CA GLY A 256 -17.99 37.72 33.31
C GLY A 256 -18.90 36.48 33.40
N GLU A 257 -20.20 36.66 33.23
CA GLU A 257 -21.17 35.56 33.34
C GLU A 257 -21.80 35.23 31.97
N GLY A 258 -21.56 34.00 31.52
CA GLY A 258 -22.05 33.44 30.28
C GLY A 258 -21.49 32.04 30.08
N ASN A 259 -21.98 31.34 29.07
CA ASN A 259 -21.47 30.05 28.65
C ASN A 259 -20.92 30.15 27.23
N VAL A 260 -20.05 29.21 26.88
CA VAL A 260 -19.61 28.98 25.51
C VAL A 260 -19.95 27.56 25.13
N SER A 261 -20.51 27.38 23.93
CA SER A 261 -20.71 26.07 23.34
C SER A 261 -19.90 25.93 22.06
N GLU A 262 -19.32 24.75 21.86
CA GLU A 262 -18.58 24.34 20.68
C GLU A 262 -19.48 23.49 19.78
N THR A 263 -19.43 23.71 18.47
CA THR A 263 -20.12 22.88 17.48
C THR A 263 -19.17 22.58 16.33
N LEU A 264 -18.86 21.30 16.10
CA LEU A 264 -18.07 20.88 14.94
C LEU A 264 -18.86 21.12 13.65
N VAL A 265 -18.35 22.00 12.79
CA VAL A 265 -18.94 22.33 11.49
C VAL A 265 -18.45 21.35 10.42
N SER A 266 -17.15 21.07 10.41
CA SER A 266 -16.51 20.07 9.52
C SER A 266 -15.21 19.55 10.13
N GLY A 267 -14.72 18.40 9.64
CA GLY A 267 -13.50 17.77 10.14
C GLY A 267 -13.80 16.60 11.06
N THR A 268 -13.00 16.43 12.12
CA THR A 268 -13.12 15.28 13.03
C THR A 268 -12.76 15.71 14.45
N GLU A 269 -13.70 15.48 15.35
CA GLU A 269 -13.52 15.57 16.80
C GLU A 269 -13.11 14.19 17.32
N THR A 270 -12.18 14.20 18.27
CA THR A 270 -11.59 13.04 18.94
C THR A 270 -11.92 13.10 20.43
N GLU A 271 -11.48 12.13 21.22
CA GLU A 271 -11.67 12.17 22.67
C GLU A 271 -10.87 13.32 23.32
N ASP A 272 -9.71 13.64 22.76
CA ASP A 272 -8.77 14.61 23.34
C ASP A 272 -8.77 15.97 22.61
N GLY A 273 -9.53 16.16 21.52
CA GLY A 273 -9.61 17.45 20.81
C GLY A 273 -10.17 17.37 19.39
N TYR A 274 -9.46 18.02 18.46
CA TYR A 274 -9.85 18.12 17.04
C TYR A 274 -8.66 17.84 16.12
N LEU A 275 -8.89 17.09 15.04
CA LEU A 275 -7.86 16.88 14.02
C LEU A 275 -7.61 18.16 13.21
N PHE A 276 -6.38 18.33 12.72
CA PHE A 276 -5.97 19.42 11.83
C PHE A 276 -6.99 19.67 10.70
N GLU A 277 -7.22 20.95 10.40
CA GLU A 277 -8.22 21.50 9.48
C GLU A 277 -9.70 21.32 9.87
N SER A 278 -10.00 20.79 11.06
CA SER A 278 -11.38 20.86 11.57
C SER A 278 -11.85 22.30 11.69
N LEU A 279 -13.12 22.56 11.38
CA LEU A 279 -13.76 23.86 11.53
C LEU A 279 -14.76 23.77 12.68
N VAL A 280 -14.55 24.59 13.71
CA VAL A 280 -15.37 24.59 14.93
C VAL A 280 -16.05 25.95 15.07
N GLU A 281 -17.37 25.94 15.26
CA GLU A 281 -18.16 27.12 15.60
C GLU A 281 -18.19 27.28 17.13
N LEU A 282 -17.87 28.49 17.58
CA LEU A 282 -18.00 28.93 18.96
C LEU A 282 -19.19 29.87 19.08
N THR A 283 -20.10 29.54 20.00
CA THR A 283 -21.27 30.37 20.32
C THR A 283 -21.19 30.83 21.76
N ALA A 284 -21.22 32.14 21.98
CA ALA A 284 -21.32 32.75 23.29
C ALA A 284 -22.79 32.93 23.70
N GLU A 285 -23.16 32.43 24.87
CA GLU A 285 -24.49 32.56 25.46
C GLU A 285 -24.42 33.40 26.74
N PRO A 286 -24.74 34.71 26.68
CA PRO A 286 -24.70 35.58 27.86
C PRO A 286 -25.70 35.13 28.94
N ALA A 287 -25.30 35.20 30.21
CA ALA A 287 -26.21 34.99 31.32
C ALA A 287 -27.24 36.14 31.44
N GLU A 288 -28.30 35.92 32.23
CA GLU A 288 -29.32 36.95 32.46
C GLU A 288 -28.70 38.23 33.05
N GLY A 289 -28.94 39.38 32.40
CA GLY A 289 -28.38 40.67 32.81
C GLY A 289 -26.97 40.96 32.28
N TRP A 290 -26.39 40.05 31.49
CA TRP A 290 -25.12 40.23 30.79
C TRP A 290 -25.34 40.33 29.28
N LYS A 291 -24.36 40.89 28.58
CA LYS A 291 -24.25 40.86 27.12
C LYS A 291 -22.87 40.35 26.73
N PHE A 292 -22.79 39.69 25.58
CA PHE A 292 -21.50 39.39 24.98
C PHE A 292 -20.81 40.69 24.56
N SER A 293 -19.49 40.73 24.74
CA SER A 293 -18.66 41.86 24.33
C SER A 293 -17.78 41.47 23.14
N SER A 294 -16.92 40.48 23.32
CA SER A 294 -15.96 40.05 22.30
C SER A 294 -15.30 38.72 22.65
N TRP A 295 -14.77 38.07 21.62
CA TRP A 295 -13.76 37.02 21.70
C TRP A 295 -12.37 37.68 21.68
N SER A 296 -11.45 37.19 22.50
CA SER A 296 -10.04 37.58 22.49
C SER A 296 -9.10 36.36 22.62
N GLY A 297 -7.80 36.53 22.36
CA GLY A 297 -6.84 35.42 22.31
C GLY A 297 -6.45 35.09 20.86
N ASP A 298 -6.54 33.82 20.48
CA ASP A 298 -6.27 33.36 19.10
C ASP A 298 -7.42 33.70 18.13
N ILE A 299 -8.56 34.15 18.66
CA ILE A 299 -9.70 34.69 17.90
C ILE A 299 -9.94 36.14 18.36
N ASP A 300 -10.19 37.04 17.41
CA ASP A 300 -10.57 38.43 17.67
C ASP A 300 -11.86 38.75 16.88
N SER A 301 -13.00 38.74 17.58
CA SER A 301 -14.31 38.91 16.97
C SER A 301 -15.29 39.54 17.96
N SER A 302 -16.17 40.41 17.46
CA SER A 302 -17.29 40.98 18.23
C SER A 302 -18.63 40.30 17.94
N GLU A 303 -18.64 39.28 17.08
CA GLU A 303 -19.84 38.51 16.77
C GLU A 303 -20.06 37.44 17.84
N GLU A 304 -21.30 37.27 18.31
CA GLU A 304 -21.67 36.25 19.32
C GLU A 304 -21.38 34.81 18.85
N ILE A 305 -21.35 34.62 17.53
CA ILE A 305 -21.02 33.36 16.86
C ILE A 305 -19.80 33.59 15.96
N THR A 306 -18.80 32.73 16.07
CA THR A 306 -17.59 32.79 15.25
C THR A 306 -17.09 31.38 14.94
N GLU A 307 -16.36 31.21 13.82
CA GLU A 307 -15.78 29.93 13.44
C GLU A 307 -14.26 30.01 13.52
N VAL A 308 -13.62 28.93 13.94
CA VAL A 308 -12.16 28.77 13.99
C VAL A 308 -11.74 27.51 13.24
N GLN A 309 -10.75 27.66 12.37
CA GLN A 309 -10.12 26.52 11.71
C GLN A 309 -8.92 26.05 12.54
N ILE A 310 -8.93 24.78 12.91
CA ILE A 310 -7.94 24.17 13.79
C ILE A 310 -6.67 23.86 13.02
N THR A 311 -5.66 24.70 13.19
CA THR A 311 -4.31 24.48 12.62
C THR A 311 -3.22 24.34 13.69
N SER A 312 -3.55 24.70 14.94
CA SER A 312 -2.77 24.53 16.15
C SER A 312 -3.71 24.44 17.35
N ASP A 313 -3.16 24.30 18.56
CA ASP A 313 -3.92 24.56 19.77
C ASP A 313 -4.48 25.98 19.73
N VAL A 314 -5.73 26.15 20.16
CA VAL A 314 -6.47 27.42 20.16
C VAL A 314 -6.77 27.80 21.60
N SER A 315 -6.37 29.00 22.02
CA SER A 315 -6.71 29.60 23.31
C SER A 315 -7.56 30.85 23.09
N VAL A 316 -8.80 30.82 23.58
CA VAL A 316 -9.77 31.89 23.38
C VAL A 316 -10.43 32.29 24.69
N THR A 317 -10.68 33.59 24.85
CA THR A 317 -11.45 34.17 25.96
C THR A 317 -12.76 34.76 25.44
N ALA A 318 -13.90 34.36 26.03
CA ALA A 318 -15.18 35.00 25.83
C ALA A 318 -15.41 36.07 26.90
N GLU A 319 -15.52 37.33 26.48
CA GLU A 319 -15.76 38.45 27.38
C GLU A 319 -17.24 38.82 27.40
N PHE A 320 -17.83 38.80 28.60
CA PHE A 320 -19.19 39.22 28.89
C PHE A 320 -19.16 40.47 29.76
N GLU A 321 -20.02 41.44 29.43
CA GLU A 321 -20.17 42.68 30.19
C GLU A 321 -21.54 42.75 30.85
N ILE A 322 -21.57 43.23 32.09
CA ILE A 322 -22.83 43.46 32.79
C ILE A 322 -23.60 44.58 32.08
N ILE A 323 -24.89 44.34 31.85
CA ILE A 323 -25.79 45.39 31.35
C ILE A 323 -26.08 46.32 32.52
N ASN A 324 -25.79 47.62 32.38
CA ASN A 324 -26.10 48.58 33.44
C ASN A 324 -27.61 48.60 33.74
N PRO A 325 -28.02 48.53 35.02
CA PRO A 325 -29.42 48.45 35.38
C PRO A 325 -30.17 49.75 35.06
N GLU A 326 -31.20 49.67 34.23
CA GLU A 326 -32.06 50.79 33.85
C GLU A 326 -33.52 50.35 33.73
N LEU A 327 -34.44 51.03 34.42
CA LEU A 327 -35.86 50.89 34.17
C LEU A 327 -36.32 51.94 33.16
N GLN A 328 -36.97 51.52 32.08
CA GLN A 328 -37.50 52.42 31.07
C GLN A 328 -39.03 52.48 31.12
N LEU A 329 -39.59 53.69 31.06
CA LEU A 329 -41.03 53.92 30.99
C LEU A 329 -41.45 54.28 29.56
N TRP A 330 -42.47 53.60 29.03
CA TRP A 330 -43.00 53.82 27.70
C TRP A 330 -44.51 54.03 27.72
N SER A 331 -45.05 54.81 26.78
CA SER A 331 -46.48 54.80 26.41
C SER A 331 -46.59 54.84 24.89
N GLY A 332 -47.24 53.83 24.31
CA GLY A 332 -47.08 53.55 22.88
C GLY A 332 -45.59 53.42 22.52
N ASN A 333 -45.16 54.15 21.48
CA ASN A 333 -43.76 54.18 21.03
C ASN A 333 -42.92 55.29 21.68
N THR A 334 -43.46 56.04 22.65
CA THR A 334 -42.75 57.17 23.29
C THR A 334 -42.12 56.72 24.60
N ARG A 335 -40.80 56.92 24.73
CA ARG A 335 -40.04 56.74 25.97
C ARG A 335 -40.10 57.99 26.84
N TYR A 336 -40.28 57.82 28.14
CA TYR A 336 -40.30 58.89 29.14
C TYR A 336 -39.10 58.76 30.10
N ASN A 337 -38.64 59.90 30.60
CA ASN A 337 -37.58 59.99 31.59
C ASN A 337 -38.13 59.88 33.01
N TRP A 338 -37.28 59.42 33.93
CA TRP A 338 -37.54 59.45 35.36
C TRP A 338 -36.99 60.72 36.01
N PRO A 339 -37.62 61.24 37.08
CA PRO A 339 -38.98 60.89 37.53
C PRO A 339 -40.04 61.36 36.50
N TYR A 340 -41.07 60.54 36.27
CA TYR A 340 -42.15 60.89 35.36
C TYR A 340 -43.23 61.69 36.08
N SER A 341 -43.61 62.84 35.51
CA SER A 341 -44.76 63.63 35.95
C SER A 341 -45.57 64.08 34.75
N GLY A 342 -46.84 63.72 34.71
CA GLY A 342 -47.77 64.08 33.65
C GLY A 342 -49.09 64.63 34.17
N SER A 343 -49.76 65.42 33.35
CA SER A 343 -51.13 65.88 33.59
C SER A 343 -51.97 65.75 32.33
N ALA A 344 -53.22 65.31 32.46
CA ALA A 344 -54.15 65.17 31.34
C ALA A 344 -55.58 65.51 31.77
N ALA A 345 -56.42 65.84 30.80
CA ALA A 345 -57.87 65.92 30.97
C ALA A 345 -58.54 65.00 29.96
N MET A 346 -59.52 64.20 30.42
CA MET A 346 -60.17 63.18 29.62
C MET A 346 -61.68 63.16 29.89
N SER A 347 -62.45 63.14 28.81
CA SER A 347 -63.91 62.99 28.85
C SER A 347 -64.32 61.84 27.94
N ILE A 348 -64.89 60.77 28.50
CA ILE A 348 -65.24 59.56 27.75
C ILE A 348 -66.75 59.30 27.84
N SER A 349 -67.40 59.09 26.70
CA SER A 349 -68.82 58.71 26.63
C SER A 349 -68.95 57.49 25.72
N ARG A 350 -69.45 56.37 26.26
CA ARG A 350 -69.54 55.08 25.54
C ARG A 350 -70.89 54.41 25.80
N VAL A 351 -71.44 53.72 24.80
CA VAL A 351 -72.68 52.93 24.93
C VAL A 351 -72.41 51.48 24.50
N PRO A 352 -72.72 50.46 25.34
CA PRO A 352 -73.16 50.57 26.74
C PRO A 352 -72.08 51.16 27.66
N VAL A 353 -72.49 51.81 28.75
CA VAL A 353 -71.57 52.50 29.67
C VAL A 353 -70.91 51.47 30.62
N PRO A 354 -69.58 51.30 30.58
CA PRO A 354 -68.88 50.39 31.49
C PRO A 354 -68.78 50.96 32.91
N SER A 355 -68.49 50.09 33.89
CA SER A 355 -68.25 50.48 35.30
C SER A 355 -66.89 51.16 35.52
N SER A 356 -65.91 50.90 34.65
CA SER A 356 -64.59 51.52 34.67
C SER A 356 -64.05 51.77 33.25
N PHE A 357 -63.04 52.63 33.15
CA PHE A 357 -62.41 53.03 31.90
C PHE A 357 -60.89 52.96 32.01
N THR A 358 -60.25 52.29 31.05
CA THR A 358 -58.80 52.41 30.83
C THR A 358 -58.52 53.78 30.23
N LEU A 359 -57.73 54.59 30.94
CA LEU A 359 -57.40 55.96 30.58
C LEU A 359 -56.13 56.04 29.74
N ARG A 360 -55.09 55.30 30.17
CA ARG A 360 -53.79 55.23 29.52
C ARG A 360 -53.14 53.89 29.77
N GLU A 361 -52.30 53.47 28.85
CA GLU A 361 -51.46 52.29 28.95
C GLU A 361 -49.99 52.69 28.88
N PHE A 362 -49.20 52.01 29.68
CA PHE A 362 -47.77 52.19 29.80
C PHE A 362 -47.08 50.83 29.82
N ARG A 363 -45.79 50.83 29.50
CA ARG A 363 -44.92 49.67 29.61
C ARG A 363 -43.68 50.04 30.39
N LEU A 364 -43.33 49.22 31.37
CA LEU A 364 -42.05 49.24 32.04
C LEU A 364 -41.15 48.18 31.42
N LYS A 365 -39.94 48.56 31.03
CA LYS A 365 -38.90 47.66 30.52
C LYS A 365 -37.71 47.69 31.45
N ALA A 366 -37.35 46.56 32.04
CA ALA A 366 -36.16 46.44 32.88
C ALA A 366 -34.97 46.01 32.03
N LEU A 367 -33.87 46.76 32.09
CA LEU A 367 -32.58 46.39 31.51
C LEU A 367 -31.59 46.16 32.65
N GLY A 368 -30.75 45.12 32.56
CA GLY A 368 -29.56 44.96 33.41
C GLY A 368 -29.77 44.77 34.92
N GLY A 369 -31.01 44.83 35.41
CA GLY A 369 -31.35 44.58 36.81
C GLY A 369 -32.84 44.36 37.03
N SER A 370 -33.19 43.89 38.22
CA SER A 370 -34.57 43.73 38.65
C SER A 370 -35.07 44.98 39.37
N PHE A 371 -36.36 45.30 39.21
CA PHE A 371 -36.98 46.49 39.79
C PHE A 371 -38.30 46.11 40.49
N GLU A 372 -38.37 46.35 41.79
CA GLU A 372 -39.56 46.07 42.61
C GLU A 372 -40.39 47.34 42.82
N ILE A 373 -41.69 47.28 42.57
CA ILE A 373 -42.61 48.38 42.87
C ILE A 373 -42.84 48.46 44.38
N GLU A 374 -42.41 49.56 45.01
CA GLU A 374 -42.44 49.76 46.46
C GLU A 374 -43.80 50.25 46.96
N SER A 375 -44.37 51.22 46.26
CA SER A 375 -45.61 51.89 46.64
C SER A 375 -46.42 52.21 45.41
N ILE A 376 -47.73 51.95 45.46
CA ILE A 376 -48.73 52.36 44.46
C ILE A 376 -49.87 53.08 45.17
N SER A 377 -50.33 54.20 44.63
CA SER A 377 -51.50 54.93 45.12
C SER A 377 -52.28 55.58 44.00
N VAL A 378 -53.61 55.51 44.08
CA VAL A 378 -54.56 56.22 43.21
C VAL A 378 -55.57 56.93 44.09
N THR A 379 -55.57 58.26 44.10
CA THR A 379 -56.44 59.06 44.97
C THR A 379 -57.08 60.22 44.24
N ASP A 380 -58.25 60.68 44.69
CA ASP A 380 -58.80 61.97 44.29
C ASP A 380 -58.28 63.15 45.15
N ARG A 381 -58.78 64.37 44.91
CA ARG A 381 -58.50 65.57 45.73
C ARG A 381 -58.83 65.43 47.23
N ASN A 382 -59.68 64.47 47.60
CA ASN A 382 -60.07 64.20 48.98
C ASN A 382 -59.30 63.01 49.57
N ASN A 383 -58.26 62.53 48.88
CA ASN A 383 -57.49 61.33 49.22
C ASN A 383 -58.32 60.03 49.24
N VAL A 384 -59.43 59.99 48.50
CA VAL A 384 -60.25 58.78 48.37
C VAL A 384 -59.79 57.97 47.16
N THR A 385 -59.65 56.66 47.32
CA THR A 385 -59.30 55.76 46.21
C THR A 385 -60.48 55.57 45.26
N VAL A 386 -60.35 56.09 44.04
CA VAL A 386 -61.42 56.13 43.02
C VAL A 386 -60.99 55.61 41.64
N GLY A 387 -59.86 54.89 41.60
CA GLY A 387 -59.31 54.21 40.44
C GLY A 387 -58.30 53.15 40.87
N SER A 388 -57.62 52.53 39.90
CA SER A 388 -56.61 51.51 40.15
C SER A 388 -55.54 51.49 39.06
N PHE A 389 -54.38 50.93 39.39
CA PHE A 389 -53.48 50.39 38.39
C PHE A 389 -53.93 48.97 38.05
N VAL A 390 -53.81 48.57 36.79
CA VAL A 390 -53.99 47.19 36.33
C VAL A 390 -52.68 46.75 35.68
N GLY A 391 -52.14 45.59 36.04
CA GLY A 391 -50.88 45.06 35.51
C GLY A 391 -49.65 45.29 36.40
N ILE A 392 -49.75 46.15 37.42
CA ILE A 392 -48.75 46.28 38.49
C ILE A 392 -49.44 46.41 39.85
N GLU A 393 -48.79 45.88 40.88
CA GLU A 393 -49.19 45.98 42.28
C GLU A 393 -47.98 46.20 43.20
N ASN A 394 -48.25 46.39 44.50
CA ASN A 394 -47.17 46.54 45.46
C ASN A 394 -46.38 45.23 45.59
N GLY A 395 -45.05 45.30 45.46
CA GLY A 395 -44.17 44.13 45.45
C GLY A 395 -44.03 43.45 44.09
N THR A 396 -44.63 43.99 43.01
CA THR A 396 -44.34 43.48 41.65
C THR A 396 -42.86 43.67 41.32
N THR A 397 -42.15 42.58 41.05
CA THR A 397 -40.75 42.59 40.58
C THR A 397 -40.69 42.38 39.07
N ILE A 398 -40.07 43.34 38.38
CA ILE A 398 -39.77 43.25 36.96
C ILE A 398 -38.37 42.66 36.84
N GLN A 399 -38.24 41.49 36.20
CA GLN A 399 -36.95 40.80 36.03
C GLN A 399 -36.11 41.47 34.94
N PRO A 400 -34.77 41.38 34.99
CA PRO A 400 -33.91 41.94 33.95
C PRO A 400 -34.28 41.38 32.56
N GLY A 401 -34.30 42.26 31.55
CA GLY A 401 -34.69 41.90 30.19
C GLY A 401 -36.20 41.73 29.96
N SER A 402 -37.02 41.78 31.02
CA SER A 402 -38.48 41.64 30.91
C SER A 402 -39.23 42.97 30.80
N ASP A 403 -40.44 42.89 30.25
CA ASP A 403 -41.37 44.00 30.14
C ASP A 403 -42.66 43.69 30.90
N ILE A 404 -43.21 44.68 31.61
CA ILE A 404 -44.57 44.63 32.19
C ILE A 404 -45.40 45.80 31.64
N ASN A 405 -46.61 45.49 31.17
CA ASN A 405 -47.59 46.49 30.77
C ASN A 405 -48.49 46.83 31.95
N PHE A 406 -48.80 48.11 32.13
CA PHE A 406 -49.79 48.57 33.10
C PHE A 406 -50.71 49.64 32.54
N SER A 407 -51.93 49.69 33.09
CA SER A 407 -52.97 50.60 32.66
C SER A 407 -53.50 51.41 33.83
N LEU A 408 -53.74 52.70 33.58
CA LEU A 408 -54.42 53.59 34.52
C LEU A 408 -55.92 53.44 34.34
N VAL A 409 -56.63 52.98 35.36
CA VAL A 409 -58.07 52.70 35.28
C VAL A 409 -58.84 53.58 36.26
N ALA A 410 -59.88 54.24 35.77
CA ALA A 410 -60.77 55.05 36.58
C ALA A 410 -62.16 54.43 36.66
N ASN A 411 -62.82 54.60 37.81
CA ASN A 411 -64.23 54.25 37.96
C ASN A 411 -65.12 55.26 37.21
N ARG A 412 -66.30 54.81 36.78
CA ARG A 412 -67.30 55.68 36.15
C ARG A 412 -67.69 56.84 37.07
N THR A 413 -67.69 58.06 36.54
CA THR A 413 -68.01 59.29 37.29
C THR A 413 -69.45 59.80 37.13
N ALA A 414 -70.25 59.20 36.23
CA ALA A 414 -71.66 59.55 35.99
C ALA A 414 -71.89 61.06 35.76
N GLY A 415 -71.05 61.68 34.93
CA GLY A 415 -71.09 63.09 34.58
C GLY A 415 -70.37 64.02 35.55
N ARG A 416 -69.82 63.51 36.67
CA ARG A 416 -69.01 64.30 37.61
C ARG A 416 -67.54 64.34 37.19
N GLN A 417 -66.86 65.43 37.51
CA GLN A 417 -65.41 65.52 37.32
C GLN A 417 -64.69 64.89 38.52
N SER A 418 -63.78 63.97 38.24
CA SER A 418 -62.85 63.38 39.21
C SER A 418 -61.43 63.82 38.88
N ASP A 419 -60.66 64.27 39.86
CA ASP A 419 -59.27 64.64 39.67
C ASP A 419 -58.39 63.57 40.30
N LEU A 420 -57.94 62.64 39.46
CA LEU A 420 -57.27 61.41 39.84
C LEU A 420 -55.77 61.61 39.84
N LEU A 421 -55.11 61.27 40.94
CA LEU A 421 -53.66 61.26 41.05
C LEU A 421 -53.16 59.82 41.17
N TYR A 422 -52.51 59.35 40.10
CA TYR A 422 -51.86 58.05 40.04
C TYR A 422 -50.39 58.21 40.39
N THR A 423 -49.90 57.46 41.37
CA THR A 423 -48.49 57.49 41.79
C THR A 423 -47.96 56.09 42.03
N PHE A 424 -46.69 55.87 41.68
CA PHE A 424 -45.92 54.76 42.20
C PHE A 424 -44.44 55.11 42.36
N ARG A 425 -43.73 54.33 43.19
CA ARG A 425 -42.27 54.39 43.35
C ARG A 425 -41.65 53.02 43.21
N VAL A 426 -40.44 52.98 42.68
CA VAL A 426 -39.63 51.77 42.59
C VAL A 426 -38.67 51.73 43.79
N LYS A 427 -38.60 50.59 44.45
CA LYS A 427 -37.84 50.37 45.69
C LYS A 427 -36.35 50.60 45.46
N GLY A 428 -35.72 51.46 46.26
CA GLY A 428 -34.27 51.69 46.21
C GLY A 428 -33.78 52.47 44.98
N HIS A 429 -34.68 53.04 44.18
CA HIS A 429 -34.36 53.83 42.99
C HIS A 429 -35.10 55.18 42.98
N ASP A 430 -34.55 56.16 42.27
CA ASP A 430 -35.20 57.47 42.05
C ASP A 430 -36.31 57.43 40.97
N TYR A 431 -36.76 56.24 40.58
CA TYR A 431 -37.82 56.04 39.62
C TYR A 431 -39.19 56.23 40.28
N SER A 432 -39.75 57.42 40.12
CA SER A 432 -41.12 57.74 40.57
C SER A 432 -42.03 58.11 39.41
N PHE A 433 -43.26 57.59 39.42
CA PHE A 433 -44.31 57.92 38.46
C PHE A 433 -45.38 58.76 39.12
N THR A 434 -45.78 59.85 38.47
CA THR A 434 -46.93 60.67 38.85
C THR A 434 -47.74 61.04 37.62
N GLN A 435 -49.02 60.73 37.62
CA GLN A 435 -49.94 61.14 36.56
C GLN A 435 -51.21 61.70 37.18
N GLN A 436 -51.45 62.98 36.98
CA GLN A 436 -52.72 63.61 37.31
C GLN A 436 -53.66 63.54 36.11
N ILE A 437 -54.90 63.11 36.29
CA ILE A 437 -55.93 63.06 35.25
C ILE A 437 -57.23 63.65 35.76
N ILE A 438 -57.66 64.74 35.14
CA ILE A 438 -59.00 65.27 35.29
C ILE A 438 -59.93 64.43 34.40
N PHE A 439 -60.72 63.56 34.99
CA PHE A 439 -61.55 62.58 34.30
C PHE A 439 -63.05 62.83 34.47
N THR A 440 -63.81 62.74 33.38
CA THR A 440 -65.29 62.73 33.39
C THR A 440 -65.81 61.64 32.46
N SER A 441 -66.84 60.91 32.88
CA SER A 441 -67.50 59.89 32.05
C SER A 441 -69.02 59.92 32.20
N ASN A 442 -69.75 59.72 31.11
CA ASN A 442 -71.22 59.62 31.12
C ASN A 442 -71.69 58.16 31.18
#